data_AF-A0A961NI10-F1
#
_entry.id   AF-A0A961NI10-F1
#
_cell.length_a   1.000
_cell.length_b   1.000
_cell.length_c   1.000
_cell.angle_alpha   90.00
_cell.angle_beta   90.00
_cell.angle_gamma   90.00
#
_symmetry.space_group_name_H-M   'P 1'
#
loop_
_entity.id
_entity.type
_entity.pdbx_description
1 polymer ?
#
loop_
_entity_poly.entity_id
_entity_poly.type
_entity_poly.pdbx_seq_one_letter_code
_entity_poly.pdbx_strand_id
1 'polypeptide(L)'
;MRLNRFRTAEHTAPNTNITQASSLSPSTWRRNSLYALVAIGLLIFHCGDGKTQTIPESEEASINRYWNDAARYLAGMEPLPDSKLSALESKPEAQKHRAFFQEAWPRVDQKMTVMRNWARSEILDARASERTIFYPFSGPDFLNLFTFFPEGPEYIMFGLEPPGEP
;
A
#
# COMPACT_ATOMS: atom_id res chain seq x y z
N MET A 1 -38.99 -30.76 7.78
CA MET A 1 -38.60 -30.27 6.44
C MET A 1 -37.39 -31.08 6.00
N ARG A 2 -37.57 -31.94 5.00
CA ARG A 2 -36.63 -33.01 4.61
C ARG A 2 -35.42 -32.44 3.85
N LEU A 3 -34.22 -32.90 4.24
CA LEU A 3 -32.95 -32.68 3.56
C LEU A 3 -32.96 -33.42 2.21
N ASN A 4 -32.85 -32.68 1.09
CA ASN A 4 -32.66 -33.29 -0.23
C ASN A 4 -31.16 -33.49 -0.49
N ARG A 5 -30.80 -34.77 -0.46
CA ARG A 5 -29.51 -35.37 -0.80
C ARG A 5 -29.32 -35.29 -2.32
N PHE A 6 -28.30 -34.55 -2.77
CA PHE A 6 -27.92 -34.52 -4.18
C PHE A 6 -27.33 -35.86 -4.61
N ARG A 7 -27.84 -36.36 -5.74
CA ARG A 7 -27.58 -37.66 -6.35
C ARG A 7 -26.30 -37.56 -7.21
N THR A 8 -25.37 -38.48 -6.98
CA THR A 8 -24.21 -38.75 -7.82
C THR A 8 -24.66 -39.22 -9.21
N ALA A 9 -24.10 -38.60 -10.26
CA ALA A 9 -24.22 -39.07 -11.63
C ALA A 9 -22.89 -39.71 -12.03
N GLU A 10 -22.89 -41.02 -12.22
CA GLU A 10 -21.81 -41.78 -12.85
C GLU A 10 -21.69 -41.36 -14.32
N HIS A 11 -20.47 -41.00 -14.74
CA HIS A 11 -20.16 -40.68 -16.13
C HIS A 11 -19.41 -41.85 -16.76
N THR A 12 -20.13 -42.64 -17.53
CA THR A 12 -19.64 -43.76 -18.34
C THR A 12 -18.86 -43.22 -19.54
N ALA A 13 -17.59 -43.60 -19.67
CA ALA A 13 -16.74 -43.23 -20.79
C ALA A 13 -17.06 -44.07 -22.05
N PRO A 14 -17.20 -43.46 -23.24
CA PRO A 14 -17.24 -44.21 -24.49
C PRO A 14 -15.83 -44.43 -25.08
N ASN A 15 -15.58 -45.70 -25.42
CA ASN A 15 -14.42 -46.19 -26.16
C ASN A 15 -14.28 -45.49 -27.52
N THR A 16 -13.09 -45.00 -27.85
CA THR A 16 -12.76 -44.54 -29.20
C THR A 16 -11.52 -45.25 -29.73
N ASN A 17 -11.67 -45.70 -30.97
CA ASN A 17 -10.77 -46.60 -31.69
C ASN A 17 -9.42 -45.96 -32.02
N ILE A 18 -8.36 -46.73 -31.82
CA ILE A 18 -7.00 -46.41 -32.23
C ILE A 18 -6.97 -46.33 -33.76
N THR A 19 -6.80 -45.12 -34.28
CA THR A 19 -6.60 -44.89 -35.72
C THR A 19 -5.13 -45.10 -36.06
N GLN A 20 -4.90 -45.85 -37.14
CA GLN A 20 -3.61 -46.30 -37.66
C GLN A 20 -2.57 -45.18 -37.74
N ALA A 21 -1.40 -45.39 -37.11
CA ALA A 21 -0.22 -44.58 -37.31
C ALA A 21 0.41 -44.91 -38.68
N SER A 22 0.37 -43.95 -39.59
CA SER A 22 1.15 -43.95 -40.83
C SER A 22 2.64 -44.05 -40.52
N SER A 23 3.30 -45.07 -41.07
CA SER A 23 4.72 -45.35 -40.94
C SER A 23 5.57 -44.25 -41.61
N LEU A 24 6.02 -43.28 -40.82
CA LEU A 24 7.06 -42.34 -41.24
C LEU A 24 8.45 -42.93 -40.94
N SER A 25 9.32 -42.90 -41.95
CA SER A 25 10.60 -43.61 -41.97
C SER A 25 11.64 -43.05 -40.98
N PRO A 26 12.61 -43.87 -40.51
CA PRO A 26 13.48 -43.51 -39.37
C PRO A 26 14.49 -42.37 -39.60
N SER A 27 14.73 -41.96 -40.86
CA SER A 27 15.80 -41.02 -41.19
C SER A 27 15.42 -39.53 -41.07
N THR A 28 14.13 -39.22 -40.96
CA THR A 28 13.63 -37.83 -40.85
C THR A 28 13.58 -37.33 -39.41
N TRP A 29 13.53 -38.22 -38.42
CA TRP A 29 13.49 -37.89 -36.98
C TRP A 29 14.76 -37.20 -36.50
N ARG A 30 15.95 -37.70 -36.89
CA ARG A 30 17.24 -37.15 -36.40
C ARG A 30 17.50 -35.71 -36.88
N ARG A 31 17.03 -35.35 -38.07
CA ARG A 31 17.17 -33.98 -38.60
C ARG A 31 16.10 -33.05 -38.01
N ASN A 32 14.84 -33.49 -37.95
CA ASN A 32 13.75 -32.66 -37.44
C ASN A 32 13.81 -32.43 -35.92
N SER A 33 14.30 -33.39 -35.13
CA SER A 33 14.52 -33.20 -33.69
C SER A 33 15.64 -32.20 -33.40
N LEU A 34 16.65 -32.08 -34.26
CA LEU A 34 17.73 -31.10 -34.07
C LEU A 34 17.23 -29.67 -34.35
N TYR A 35 16.45 -29.47 -35.41
CA TYR A 35 15.84 -28.17 -35.71
C TYR A 35 14.83 -27.74 -34.65
N ALA A 36 14.05 -28.68 -34.09
CA ALA A 36 13.11 -28.40 -33.01
C ALA A 36 13.83 -27.93 -31.73
N LEU A 37 14.96 -28.55 -31.36
CA LEU A 37 15.75 -28.15 -30.19
C LEU A 37 16.47 -26.81 -30.38
N VAL A 38 16.99 -26.53 -31.59
CA VAL A 38 17.59 -25.24 -31.92
C VAL A 38 16.55 -24.11 -31.93
N ALA A 39 15.35 -24.37 -32.45
CA ALA A 39 14.25 -23.39 -32.45
C ALA A 39 13.71 -23.11 -31.04
N ILE A 40 13.59 -24.14 -30.18
CA ILE A 40 13.23 -23.97 -28.76
C ILE A 40 14.32 -23.22 -28.01
N GLY A 41 15.61 -23.52 -28.27
CA GLY A 41 16.74 -22.77 -27.72
C GLY A 41 16.73 -21.29 -28.11
N LEU A 42 16.45 -20.98 -29.38
CA LEU A 42 16.32 -19.59 -29.88
C LEU A 42 15.11 -18.86 -29.28
N LEU A 43 13.97 -19.54 -29.09
CA LEU A 43 12.79 -18.97 -28.44
C LEU A 43 13.02 -18.68 -26.94
N ILE A 44 13.78 -19.52 -26.24
CA ILE A 44 14.14 -19.30 -24.83
C ILE A 44 15.16 -18.14 -24.70
N PHE A 45 16.09 -18.00 -25.65
CA PHE A 45 17.03 -16.87 -25.68
C PHE A 45 16.35 -15.54 -26.06
N HIS A 46 15.27 -15.54 -26.85
CA HIS A 46 14.60 -14.32 -27.31
C HIS A 46 13.54 -13.76 -26.33
N CYS A 47 13.27 -14.45 -25.22
CA CYS A 47 12.34 -13.99 -24.18
C CYS A 47 13.05 -13.57 -22.88
N GLY A 48 14.38 -13.40 -22.92
CA GLY A 48 15.21 -13.10 -21.75
C GLY A 48 15.34 -11.61 -21.39
N ASP A 49 14.96 -10.68 -22.27
CA ASP A 49 15.00 -9.23 -22.00
C ASP A 49 13.74 -8.75 -21.27
N GLY A 50 13.37 -9.48 -20.22
CA GLY A 50 12.56 -8.91 -19.16
C GLY A 50 13.41 -7.87 -18.45
N LYS A 51 13.35 -6.60 -18.88
CA LYS A 51 13.80 -5.49 -18.06
C LYS A 51 12.95 -5.48 -16.79
N THR A 52 13.37 -6.22 -15.78
CA THR A 52 12.93 -6.02 -14.41
C THR A 52 13.24 -4.57 -14.11
N GLN A 53 12.20 -3.74 -14.10
CA GLN A 53 12.32 -2.39 -13.57
C GLN A 53 12.63 -2.58 -12.09
N THR A 54 13.90 -2.44 -11.75
CA THR A 54 14.34 -2.18 -10.40
C THR A 54 13.61 -0.90 -9.99
N ILE A 55 12.53 -1.04 -9.21
CA ILE A 55 11.96 0.08 -8.49
C ILE A 55 13.14 0.65 -7.70
N PRO A 56 13.51 1.94 -7.90
CA PRO A 56 14.64 2.51 -7.19
C PRO A 56 14.38 2.27 -5.70
N GLU A 57 15.33 1.59 -5.07
CA GLU A 57 15.40 1.44 -3.62
C GLU A 57 15.12 2.82 -3.03
N SER A 58 14.04 2.92 -2.25
CA SER A 58 13.57 4.19 -1.72
C SER A 58 14.74 4.85 -1.00
N GLU A 59 15.22 5.97 -1.54
CA GLU A 59 16.26 6.78 -0.92
C GLU A 59 15.83 7.00 0.53
N GLU A 60 16.60 6.47 1.50
CA GLU A 60 16.25 6.62 2.92
C GLU A 60 16.05 8.10 3.18
N ALA A 61 14.80 8.48 3.49
CA ALA A 61 14.43 9.86 3.65
C ALA A 61 15.30 10.48 4.75
N SER A 62 16.25 11.36 4.38
CA SER A 62 17.08 12.01 5.37
C SER A 62 16.19 12.86 6.27
N ILE A 63 16.16 12.57 7.58
CA ILE A 63 15.35 13.31 8.53
C ILE A 63 15.91 14.74 8.63
N ASN A 64 15.27 15.68 7.92
CA ASN A 64 15.63 17.08 8.00
C ASN A 64 14.91 17.74 9.19
N ARG A 65 15.71 18.10 10.20
CA ARG A 65 15.23 18.75 11.44
C ARG A 65 14.37 19.99 11.19
N TYR A 66 14.63 20.73 10.12
CA TYR A 66 13.87 21.94 9.77
C TYR A 66 12.36 21.66 9.65
N TRP A 67 11.99 20.53 9.03
CA TRP A 67 10.57 20.18 8.84
C TRP A 67 9.89 19.83 10.16
N ASN A 68 10.61 19.20 11.09
CA ASN A 68 10.09 18.97 12.43
C ASN A 68 9.91 20.28 13.20
N ASP A 69 10.88 21.20 13.14
CA ASP A 69 10.76 22.52 13.78
C ASP A 69 9.58 23.32 13.19
N ALA A 70 9.43 23.29 11.86
CA ALA A 70 8.30 23.93 11.16
C ALA A 70 6.95 23.31 11.55
N ALA A 71 6.85 21.99 11.62
CA ALA A 71 5.63 21.30 12.04
C ALA A 71 5.25 21.65 13.48
N ARG A 72 6.21 21.71 14.39
CA ARG A 72 5.98 22.12 15.79
C ARG A 72 5.50 23.57 15.88
N TYR A 73 6.12 24.47 15.11
CA TYR A 73 5.68 25.87 15.03
C TYR A 73 4.22 25.98 14.57
N LEU A 74 3.88 25.31 13.45
CA LEU A 74 2.51 25.30 12.91
C LEU A 74 1.50 24.68 13.89
N ALA A 75 1.89 23.60 14.58
CA ALA A 75 1.08 22.91 15.56
C ALA A 75 0.94 23.66 16.90
N GLY A 76 1.57 24.83 17.06
CA GLY A 76 1.54 25.58 18.32
C GLY A 76 2.19 24.79 19.46
N MET A 77 3.23 24.02 19.18
CA MET A 77 4.00 23.27 20.17
C MET A 77 5.19 24.08 20.69
N GLU A 78 5.76 23.60 21.81
CA GLU A 78 7.02 24.15 22.30
C GLU A 78 8.15 23.88 21.29
N PRO A 79 8.94 24.90 20.95
CA PRO A 79 10.05 24.77 20.04
C PRO A 79 11.18 23.96 20.64
N LEU A 80 11.98 23.37 19.76
CA LEU A 80 13.20 22.71 20.16
C LEU A 80 14.32 23.75 20.33
N PRO A 81 15.28 23.53 21.25
CA PRO A 81 16.46 24.38 21.38
C PRO A 81 17.16 24.55 20.02
N ASP A 82 17.78 25.69 19.74
CA ASP A 82 18.53 25.91 18.49
C ASP A 82 17.70 25.74 17.20
N SER A 83 16.36 25.90 17.26
CA SER A 83 15.50 25.98 16.08
C SER A 83 15.95 27.13 15.17
N LYS A 84 16.03 26.87 13.85
CA LYS A 84 16.23 27.93 12.84
C LYS A 84 15.06 28.91 12.79
N LEU A 85 13.92 28.56 13.41
CA LEU A 85 12.72 29.37 13.52
C LEU A 85 12.62 30.11 14.86
N SER A 86 13.63 30.04 15.73
CA SER A 86 13.64 30.68 17.07
C SER A 86 13.29 32.17 17.06
N ALA A 87 13.77 32.91 16.07
CA ALA A 87 13.43 34.33 15.90
C ALA A 87 11.94 34.55 15.61
N LEU A 88 11.28 33.62 14.91
CA LEU A 88 9.84 33.66 14.64
C LEU A 88 9.04 33.22 15.86
N GLU A 89 9.47 32.17 16.54
CA GLU A 89 8.84 31.62 17.74
C GLU A 89 8.82 32.61 18.91
N SER A 90 9.80 33.51 18.97
CA SER A 90 9.89 34.56 20.00
C SER A 90 8.87 35.69 19.81
N LYS A 91 8.21 35.79 18.65
CA LYS A 91 7.28 36.88 18.37
C LYS A 91 5.98 36.74 19.17
N PRO A 92 5.32 37.86 19.55
CA PRO A 92 4.06 37.83 20.28
C PRO A 92 2.96 37.03 19.58
N GLU A 93 2.90 37.07 18.24
CA GLU A 93 1.91 36.34 17.44
C GLU A 93 2.10 34.83 17.56
N ALA A 94 3.35 34.36 17.55
CA ALA A 94 3.68 32.95 17.71
C ALA A 94 3.36 32.45 19.13
N GLN A 95 3.61 33.27 20.15
CA GLN A 95 3.23 32.95 21.54
C GLN A 95 1.71 32.87 21.71
N LYS A 96 0.97 33.80 21.09
CA LYS A 96 -0.50 33.78 21.07
C LYS A 96 -1.05 32.55 20.36
N HIS A 97 -0.46 32.18 19.21
CA HIS A 97 -0.80 30.96 18.46
C HIS A 97 -0.59 29.70 19.32
N ARG A 98 0.55 29.61 20.00
CA ARG A 98 0.86 28.52 20.92
C ARG A 98 -0.16 28.42 22.06
N ALA A 99 -0.46 29.55 22.70
CA ALA A 99 -1.44 29.60 23.80
C ALA A 99 -2.84 29.15 23.33
N PHE A 100 -3.26 29.56 22.13
CA PHE A 100 -4.52 29.10 21.53
C PHE A 100 -4.55 27.58 21.36
N PHE A 101 -3.49 26.98 20.81
CA PHE A 101 -3.42 25.52 20.66
C PHE A 101 -3.39 24.79 22.00
N GLN A 102 -2.66 25.31 23.00
CA GLN A 102 -2.64 24.74 24.36
C GLN A 102 -4.02 24.72 25.01
N GLU A 103 -4.87 25.72 24.77
CA GLU A 103 -6.25 25.76 25.27
C GLU A 103 -7.19 24.85 24.46
N ALA A 104 -7.04 24.84 23.13
CA ALA A 104 -7.97 24.16 22.23
C ALA A 104 -7.73 22.63 22.14
N TRP A 105 -6.46 22.21 22.13
CA TRP A 105 -6.07 20.82 21.88
C TRP A 105 -6.67 19.80 22.86
N PRO A 106 -6.75 20.05 24.19
CA PRO A 106 -7.33 19.08 25.12
C PRO A 106 -8.77 18.67 24.77
N ARG A 107 -9.59 19.58 24.21
CA ARG A 107 -10.97 19.28 23.80
C ARG A 107 -11.01 18.33 22.59
N VAL A 108 -10.05 18.47 21.68
CA VAL A 108 -9.90 17.59 20.52
C VAL A 108 -9.39 16.23 20.98
N ASP A 109 -8.35 16.20 21.81
CA ASP A 109 -7.77 14.95 22.29
C ASP A 109 -8.72 14.13 23.17
N GLN A 110 -9.62 14.78 23.91
CA GLN A 110 -10.70 14.08 24.64
C GLN A 110 -11.61 13.30 23.67
N LYS A 111 -12.02 13.90 22.55
CA LYS A 111 -12.84 13.23 21.53
C LYS A 111 -12.06 12.08 20.88
N MET A 112 -10.80 12.33 20.53
CA MET A 112 -9.92 11.29 19.96
C MET A 112 -9.72 10.13 20.94
N THR A 113 -9.64 10.39 22.24
CA THR A 113 -9.51 9.32 23.25
C THR A 113 -10.71 8.39 23.23
N VAL A 114 -11.93 8.91 23.10
CA VAL A 114 -13.14 8.08 22.93
C VAL A 114 -13.03 7.23 21.67
N MET A 115 -12.63 7.82 20.55
CA MET A 115 -12.43 7.10 19.28
C MET A 115 -11.35 6.02 19.37
N ARG A 116 -10.20 6.32 20.00
CA ARG A 116 -9.11 5.33 20.22
C ARG A 116 -9.60 4.15 21.05
N ASN A 117 -10.37 4.41 22.10
CA ASN A 117 -10.91 3.36 22.97
C ASN A 117 -11.90 2.47 22.22
N TRP A 118 -12.86 3.07 21.50
CA TRP A 118 -13.77 2.33 20.62
C TRP A 118 -13.02 1.52 19.56
N ALA A 119 -12.01 2.13 18.94
CA ALA A 119 -11.26 1.47 17.89
C ALA A 119 -10.39 0.32 18.42
N ARG A 120 -9.99 0.34 19.68
CA ARG A 120 -9.30 -0.80 20.30
C ARG A 120 -10.24 -1.99 20.57
N SER A 121 -11.55 -1.76 20.73
CA SER A 121 -12.51 -2.84 21.00
C SER A 121 -13.17 -3.38 19.73
N GLU A 122 -13.60 -2.52 18.82
CA GLU A 122 -14.38 -2.92 17.63
C GLU A 122 -13.49 -3.20 16.41
N ILE A 123 -12.40 -2.44 16.34
CA ILE A 123 -11.39 -2.33 15.28
C ILE A 123 -10.26 -3.35 15.14
N LEU A 124 -10.06 -4.17 16.17
CA LEU A 124 -8.71 -4.57 16.58
C LEU A 124 -7.94 -5.29 15.47
N ASP A 125 -8.58 -6.24 14.79
CA ASP A 125 -7.98 -7.02 13.71
C ASP A 125 -7.57 -6.15 12.52
N ALA A 126 -8.36 -5.12 12.21
CA ALA A 126 -8.04 -4.17 11.14
C ALA A 126 -6.86 -3.27 11.55
N ARG A 127 -6.76 -2.90 12.83
CA ARG A 127 -5.66 -2.08 13.38
C ARG A 127 -4.33 -2.83 13.48
N ALA A 128 -4.38 -4.12 13.79
CA ALA A 128 -3.18 -4.97 13.92
C ALA A 128 -2.55 -5.35 12.57
N SER A 129 -3.18 -4.95 11.46
CA SER A 129 -2.68 -5.24 10.14
C SER A 129 -1.62 -4.21 9.72
N GLU A 130 -0.41 -4.66 9.38
CA GLU A 130 0.65 -3.83 8.77
C GLU A 130 0.32 -3.48 7.31
N ARG A 131 -0.93 -3.08 7.05
CA ARG A 131 -1.43 -2.81 5.70
C ARG A 131 -1.43 -1.32 5.41
N THR A 132 -1.19 -0.97 4.16
CA THR A 132 -1.43 0.37 3.64
C THR A 132 -2.87 0.80 3.94
N ILE A 133 -3.03 1.98 4.53
CA ILE A 133 -4.34 2.55 4.86
C ILE A 133 -4.77 3.47 3.72
N PHE A 134 -5.81 3.04 3.00
CA PHE A 134 -6.38 3.78 1.89
C PHE A 134 -7.59 4.59 2.37
N TYR A 135 -7.50 5.93 2.32
CA TYR A 135 -8.50 6.85 2.83
C TYR A 135 -8.82 7.96 1.78
N PRO A 136 -9.63 7.66 0.75
CA PRO A 136 -9.79 8.51 -0.44
C PRO A 136 -10.75 9.70 -0.27
N PHE A 137 -11.22 9.96 0.95
CA PHE A 137 -12.08 11.09 1.28
C PHE A 137 -11.47 11.91 2.41
N SER A 138 -10.15 12.13 2.32
CA SER A 138 -9.39 12.60 3.45
C SER A 138 -9.39 14.11 3.57
N GLY A 139 -9.05 14.85 2.51
CA GLY A 139 -8.78 16.29 2.63
C GLY A 139 -7.97 16.61 3.91
N PRO A 140 -8.45 17.52 4.79
CA PRO A 140 -7.81 17.84 6.08
C PRO A 140 -8.06 16.81 7.21
N ASP A 141 -8.70 15.67 6.94
CA ASP A 141 -9.11 14.65 7.91
C ASP A 141 -8.02 13.59 8.21
N PHE A 142 -6.77 14.03 8.27
CA PHE A 142 -5.68 13.18 8.75
C PHE A 142 -5.92 12.71 10.20
N LEU A 143 -6.53 13.57 11.01
CA LEU A 143 -6.66 13.34 12.44
C LEU A 143 -7.53 12.11 12.75
N ASN A 144 -8.67 11.93 12.07
CA ASN A 144 -9.51 10.75 12.28
C ASN A 144 -8.79 9.48 11.79
N LEU A 145 -8.20 9.54 10.60
CA LEU A 145 -7.43 8.43 10.02
C LEU A 145 -6.36 7.91 10.99
N PHE A 146 -5.50 8.81 11.48
CA PHE A 146 -4.41 8.48 12.39
C PHE A 146 -4.93 8.04 13.77
N THR A 147 -6.10 8.52 14.21
CA THR A 147 -6.74 8.06 15.45
C THR A 147 -7.13 6.59 15.37
N PHE A 148 -7.69 6.17 14.24
CA PHE A 148 -8.15 4.80 14.04
C PHE A 148 -6.99 3.84 13.73
N PHE A 149 -6.04 4.25 12.91
CA PHE A 149 -4.96 3.39 12.41
C PHE A 149 -3.59 4.03 12.62
N PRO A 150 -3.12 4.25 13.88
CA PRO A 150 -1.85 4.93 14.15
C PRO A 150 -0.61 4.11 13.78
N GLU A 151 -0.77 2.81 13.54
CA GLU A 151 0.31 1.85 13.23
C GLU A 151 0.37 1.50 11.74
N GLY A 152 -0.39 2.21 10.89
CA GLY A 152 -0.35 2.03 9.44
C GLY A 152 1.04 2.38 8.89
N PRO A 153 1.71 1.47 8.15
CA PRO A 153 3.04 1.76 7.59
C PRO A 153 3.00 2.77 6.43
N GLU A 154 1.86 2.91 5.78
CA GLU A 154 1.64 3.81 4.65
C GLU A 154 0.19 4.33 4.66
N TYR A 155 0.01 5.61 4.35
CA TYR A 155 -1.30 6.27 4.27
C TYR A 155 -1.47 6.87 2.88
N ILE A 156 -2.47 6.40 2.13
CA ILE A 156 -2.84 6.94 0.83
C ILE A 156 -4.12 7.75 0.99
N MET A 157 -4.01 9.04 0.73
CA MET A 157 -5.02 10.06 1.02
C MET A 157 -5.30 10.90 -0.23
N PHE A 158 -6.57 11.21 -0.49
CA PHE A 158 -6.98 12.03 -1.63
C PHE A 158 -7.79 13.23 -1.13
N GLY A 159 -7.37 14.43 -1.55
CA GLY A 159 -8.19 15.63 -1.46
C GLY A 159 -9.02 15.79 -2.73
N LEU A 160 -10.23 16.33 -2.58
CA LEU A 160 -11.05 16.75 -3.73
C LEU A 160 -10.79 18.20 -4.13
N GLU A 161 -9.95 18.89 -3.37
CA GLU A 161 -9.56 20.27 -3.63
C GLU A 161 -8.73 20.33 -4.92
N PRO A 162 -8.97 21.31 -5.81
CA PRO A 162 -8.08 21.52 -6.94
C PRO A 162 -6.67 21.87 -6.43
N PRO A 163 -5.60 21.50 -7.16
CA PRO A 163 -4.27 21.95 -6.83
C PRO A 163 -4.24 23.48 -6.85
N GLY A 164 -3.58 24.08 -5.85
CA GLY A 164 -3.38 25.53 -5.83
C GLY A 164 -2.61 26.00 -7.07
N GLU A 165 -2.90 27.21 -7.53
CA GLU A 165 -2.11 27.81 -8.61
C GLU A 165 -0.71 28.22 -8.08
N PRO A 166 0.34 28.04 -8.88
CA PRO A 166 1.73 28.31 -8.50
C PRO A 166 2.04 29.81 -8.28
#